data_AF-A0A967N1T5-F1
#
_entry.id   AF-A0A967N1T5-F1
#
_cell.length_a   1.000
_cell.length_b   1.000
_cell.length_c   1.000
_cell.angle_alpha   90.00
_cell.angle_beta   90.00
_cell.angle_gamma   90.00
#
_symmetry.space_group_name_H-M   'P 1'
#
loop_
_entity.id
_entity.type
_entity.pdbx_description
1 polymer ?
#
loop_
_entity_poly.entity_id
_entity_poly.type
_entity_poly.pdbx_seq_one_letter_code
_entity_poly.pdbx_strand_id
1 'polypeptide(L)'
;ITNELSFYLHDQQEKIKALRVEQGKLSAVLSRMTDGVVIVNQRGDVVLINPAAEKLFNITSDQAMNNSVAAVVRHHELIHIWQLSQETNQEQSISLEIPRQQRFI
;
A
#
# COMPACT_ATOMS: atom_id res chain seq x y z
N ILE A 1 9.23 -14.06 -41.68
CA ILE A 1 8.54 -14.54 -40.46
C ILE A 1 9.44 -14.44 -39.22
N THR A 2 10.69 -14.95 -39.24
CA THR A 2 11.57 -14.96 -38.05
C THR A 2 11.99 -13.57 -37.52
N ASN A 3 12.18 -12.58 -38.39
CA ASN A 3 12.60 -11.23 -37.95
C ASN A 3 11.51 -10.46 -37.20
N GLU A 4 10.23 -10.58 -37.59
CA GLU A 4 9.13 -9.87 -36.92
C GLU A 4 8.88 -10.41 -35.51
N LEU A 5 8.93 -11.73 -35.33
CA LEU A 5 8.76 -12.35 -34.02
C LEU A 5 9.93 -11.99 -33.09
N SER A 6 11.16 -12.00 -33.59
CA SER A 6 12.34 -11.61 -32.80
C SER A 6 12.28 -10.13 -32.39
N PHE A 7 11.79 -9.25 -33.28
CA PHE A 7 11.58 -7.85 -32.97
C PHE A 7 10.46 -7.65 -31.93
N TYR A 8 9.33 -8.33 -32.08
CA TYR A 8 8.21 -8.26 -31.14
C TYR A 8 8.61 -8.76 -29.74
N LEU A 9 9.33 -9.87 -29.65
CA LEU A 9 9.82 -10.39 -28.37
C LEU A 9 10.80 -9.42 -27.70
N HIS A 10 11.68 -8.78 -28.47
CA HIS A 10 12.59 -7.77 -27.95
C HIS A 10 11.84 -6.55 -27.40
N ASP A 11 10.85 -6.03 -28.13
CA ASP A 11 9.98 -4.93 -27.68
C ASP A 11 9.21 -5.28 -26.40
N GLN A 12 8.63 -6.49 -26.32
CA GLN A 12 7.95 -6.96 -25.11
C GLN A 12 8.91 -7.07 -23.90
N GLN A 13 10.12 -7.55 -24.12
CA GLN A 13 11.14 -7.63 -23.07
C GLN A 13 11.55 -6.25 -22.56
N GLU A 14 11.77 -5.29 -23.45
CA GLU A 14 12.09 -3.91 -23.07
C GLU A 14 10.93 -3.25 -22.30
N LYS A 15 9.68 -3.48 -22.73
CA LYS A 15 8.49 -3.02 -21.97
C LYS A 15 8.40 -3.63 -20.58
N ILE A 16 8.59 -4.94 -20.45
CA ILE A 16 8.60 -5.63 -19.15
C ILE A 16 9.73 -5.09 -18.26
N LYS A 17 10.91 -4.84 -18.83
CA LYS A 17 12.06 -4.31 -18.10
C LYS A 17 11.80 -2.90 -17.60
N ALA A 18 11.22 -2.03 -18.44
CA ALA A 18 10.83 -0.68 -18.05
C ALA A 18 9.81 -0.70 -16.89
N LEU A 19 8.79 -1.57 -16.97
CA LEU A 19 7.81 -1.76 -15.89
C LEU A 19 8.46 -2.21 -14.58
N ARG A 20 9.40 -3.18 -14.65
CA ARG A 20 10.13 -3.66 -13.46
C ARG A 20 10.99 -2.58 -12.83
N VAL A 21 11.66 -1.77 -13.63
CA VAL A 21 12.45 -0.63 -13.14
C VAL A 21 11.56 0.34 -12.38
N GLU A 22 10.38 0.66 -12.92
CA GLU A 22 9.46 1.59 -12.29
C GLU A 22 8.86 1.03 -10.99
N GLN A 23 8.47 -0.25 -10.98
CA GLN A 23 8.05 -0.95 -9.75
C GLN A 23 9.17 -0.95 -8.70
N GLY A 24 10.42 -1.19 -9.11
CA GLY A 24 11.58 -1.17 -8.22
C GLY A 24 11.80 0.21 -7.58
N LYS A 25 11.65 1.29 -8.34
CA LYS A 25 11.72 2.65 -7.80
C LYS A 25 10.62 2.93 -6.79
N LEU A 26 9.37 2.59 -7.12
CA LEU A 26 8.22 2.73 -6.22
C LEU A 26 8.44 1.98 -4.91
N SER A 27 8.90 0.73 -5.00
CA SER A 27 9.23 -0.08 -3.84
C SER A 27 10.35 0.54 -3.00
N ALA A 28 11.39 1.09 -3.64
CA ALA A 28 12.50 1.74 -2.94
C ALA A 28 12.03 3.01 -2.21
N VAL A 29 11.17 3.82 -2.84
CA VAL A 29 10.57 5.01 -2.21
C VAL A 29 9.74 4.61 -1.00
N LEU A 30 8.74 3.73 -1.17
CA LEU A 30 7.85 3.30 -0.09
C LEU A 30 8.62 2.68 1.08
N SER A 31 9.69 1.93 0.81
CA SER A 31 10.53 1.30 1.85
C SER A 31 11.30 2.29 2.72
N ARG A 32 11.58 3.50 2.20
CA ARG A 32 12.36 4.54 2.87
C ARG A 32 11.52 5.70 3.39
N MET A 33 10.23 5.76 3.04
CA MET A 33 9.31 6.77 3.54
C MET A 33 9.14 6.66 5.05
N THR A 34 9.13 7.81 5.71
CA THR A 34 8.80 7.93 7.14
C THR A 34 7.28 7.90 7.36
N ASP A 35 6.52 8.35 6.37
CA ASP A 35 5.06 8.37 6.43
C ASP A 35 4.50 6.97 6.19
N GLY A 36 3.54 6.58 7.03
CA GLY A 36 2.83 5.31 6.88
C GLY A 36 1.86 5.34 5.70
N VAL A 37 2.00 4.39 4.79
CA VAL A 37 1.14 4.21 3.62
C VAL A 37 0.49 2.83 3.67
N VAL A 38 -0.84 2.81 3.55
CA VAL A 38 -1.66 1.60 3.39
C VAL A 38 -2.51 1.77 2.15
N ILE A 39 -2.50 0.78 1.25
CA ILE A 39 -3.36 0.74 0.07
C ILE A 39 -4.34 -0.42 0.25
N VAL A 40 -5.62 -0.13 -0.02
CA VAL A 40 -6.71 -1.10 0.09
C VAL A 40 -7.40 -1.30 -1.26
N ASN A 41 -8.01 -2.46 -1.45
CA ASN A 41 -8.90 -2.70 -2.59
C ASN A 41 -10.31 -2.12 -2.33
N GLN A 42 -11.22 -2.26 -3.31
CA GLN A 42 -12.60 -1.76 -3.21
C GLN A 42 -13.42 -2.40 -2.08
N ARG A 43 -13.03 -3.59 -1.59
CA ARG A 43 -13.66 -4.25 -0.45
C ARG A 43 -13.06 -3.83 0.90
N GLY A 44 -12.00 -3.01 0.87
CA GLY A 44 -11.26 -2.59 2.05
C GLY A 44 -10.17 -3.57 2.50
N ASP A 45 -9.83 -4.59 1.70
CA ASP A 45 -8.72 -5.50 2.02
C ASP A 45 -7.38 -4.81 1.70
N VAL A 46 -6.40 -4.93 2.60
CA VAL A 46 -5.06 -4.35 2.38
C VAL A 46 -4.32 -5.09 1.26
N VAL A 47 -3.82 -4.32 0.30
CA VAL A 47 -3.03 -4.76 -0.87
C VAL A 47 -1.56 -4.37 -0.74
N LEU A 48 -1.27 -3.27 -0.04
CA LEU A 48 0.09 -2.83 0.24
C LEU A 48 0.13 -2.14 1.60
N ILE A 49 1.18 -2.43 2.36
CA ILE A 49 1.56 -1.68 3.55
C ILE A 49 3.06 -1.41 3.49
N ASN A 50 3.48 -0.18 3.78
CA ASN A 50 4.90 0.15 3.84
C ASN A 50 5.48 -0.05 5.26
N PRO A 51 6.82 -0.11 5.41
CA PRO A 51 7.44 -0.34 6.72
C PRO A 51 7.13 0.73 7.77
N ALA A 52 6.82 1.96 7.37
CA ALA A 52 6.41 3.01 8.29
C ALA A 52 5.01 2.74 8.87
N ALA A 53 4.05 2.31 8.05
CA ALA A 53 2.72 1.93 8.50
C ALA A 53 2.74 0.67 9.38
N GLU A 54 3.58 -0.32 9.05
CA GLU A 54 3.81 -1.50 9.91
C GLU A 54 4.23 -1.09 11.32
N LYS A 55 5.18 -0.16 11.43
CA LYS A 55 5.65 0.37 12.72
C LYS A 55 4.60 1.22 13.43
N LEU A 56 3.83 2.01 12.68
CA LEU A 56 2.79 2.89 13.22
C LEU A 56 1.65 2.09 13.86
N PHE A 57 1.20 1.04 13.17
CA PHE A 57 0.10 0.18 13.62
C PHE A 57 0.59 -1.05 14.41
N ASN A 58 1.91 -1.24 14.54
CA ASN A 58 2.56 -2.36 15.23
C ASN A 58 2.07 -3.73 14.72
N ILE A 59 2.11 -3.89 13.39
CA ILE A 59 1.70 -5.10 12.65
C ILE A 59 2.75 -5.44 11.59
N THR A 60 2.75 -6.69 11.12
CA THR A 60 3.56 -7.08 9.97
C THR A 60 2.76 -7.05 8.68
N SER A 61 3.44 -6.94 7.53
CA SER A 61 2.82 -7.10 6.21
C SER A 61 2.04 -8.40 6.14
N ASP A 62 2.60 -9.53 6.59
CA ASP A 62 1.88 -10.82 6.60
C ASP A 62 0.56 -10.80 7.39
N GLN A 63 0.49 -10.02 8.47
CA GLN A 63 -0.73 -9.80 9.24
C GLN A 63 -1.69 -8.82 8.56
N ALA A 64 -1.17 -7.86 7.80
CA ALA A 64 -1.98 -6.88 7.09
C ALA A 64 -2.60 -7.46 5.82
N MET A 65 -1.83 -8.24 5.05
CA MET A 65 -2.23 -8.78 3.76
C MET A 65 -3.50 -9.62 3.88
N ASN A 66 -4.46 -9.37 2.96
CA ASN A 66 -5.78 -10.01 2.91
C ASN A 66 -6.68 -9.79 4.14
N ASN A 67 -6.30 -8.90 5.05
CA ASN A 67 -7.18 -8.45 6.11
C ASN A 67 -7.80 -7.10 5.76
N SER A 68 -9.02 -6.88 6.27
CA SER A 68 -9.67 -5.59 6.16
C SER A 68 -8.83 -4.52 6.87
N VAL A 69 -8.74 -3.33 6.29
CA VAL A 69 -8.11 -2.16 6.90
C VAL A 69 -8.65 -1.88 8.31
N ALA A 70 -9.93 -2.20 8.56
CA ALA A 70 -10.53 -2.09 9.88
C ALA A 70 -9.86 -3.00 10.94
N ALA A 71 -9.49 -4.22 10.55
CA ALA A 71 -8.84 -5.19 11.43
C ALA A 71 -7.35 -4.87 11.69
N VAL A 72 -6.73 -4.23 10.70
CA VAL A 72 -5.32 -3.83 10.65
C VAL A 72 -5.08 -2.57 11.49
N VAL A 73 -5.90 -1.55 11.26
CA VAL A 73 -5.72 -0.22 11.83
C VAL A 73 -6.38 -0.10 13.22
N ARG A 74 -7.46 -0.85 13.46
CA ARG A 74 -8.22 -0.90 14.73
C ARG A 74 -8.58 0.49 15.31
N HIS A 75 -8.65 1.51 14.45
CA HIS A 75 -9.04 2.87 14.79
C HIS A 75 -10.32 3.21 14.04
N HIS A 76 -11.39 3.40 14.81
CA HIS A 76 -12.71 3.71 14.29
C HIS A 76 -12.73 4.98 13.42
N GLU A 77 -11.93 5.98 13.76
CA GLU A 77 -11.78 7.21 12.98
C GLU A 77 -11.26 6.93 11.57
N LEU A 78 -10.23 6.08 11.42
CA LEU A 78 -9.65 5.74 10.12
C LEU A 78 -10.64 4.96 9.22
N ILE A 79 -11.48 4.12 9.82
CA ILE A 79 -12.56 3.44 9.09
C ILE A 79 -13.60 4.45 8.60
N HIS A 80 -14.00 5.40 9.45
CA HIS A 80 -15.00 6.39 9.13
C HIS A 80 -14.59 7.28 7.94
N ILE A 81 -13.36 7.80 7.94
CA ILE A 81 -12.87 8.60 6.81
C ILE A 81 -12.67 7.78 5.54
N TRP A 82 -12.28 6.51 5.63
CA TRP A 82 -12.26 5.64 4.46
C TRP A 82 -13.65 5.50 3.83
N GLN A 83 -14.69 5.26 4.64
CA GLN A 83 -16.07 5.21 4.18
C GLN A 83 -16.51 6.55 3.57
N LEU A 84 -16.23 7.67 4.25
CA LEU A 84 -16.57 9.00 3.76
C LEU A 84 -15.87 9.32 2.43
N SER A 85 -14.63 8.88 2.25
CA SER A 85 -13.90 9.01 0.99
C SER A 85 -14.58 8.23 -0.15
N GLN A 86 -15.08 7.03 0.14
CA GLN A 86 -15.82 6.22 -0.85
C GLN A 86 -17.16 6.86 -1.23
N GLU A 87 -17.89 7.44 -0.28
CA GLU A 87 -19.18 8.09 -0.53
C GLU A 87 -19.03 9.41 -1.29
N THR A 88 -18.02 10.20 -0.93
CA THR A 88 -17.80 11.53 -1.51
C THR A 88 -16.96 11.50 -2.79
N ASN A 89 -16.21 10.41 -3.03
CA ASN A 89 -15.13 10.34 -4.02
C ASN A 89 -14.10 11.48 -3.87
N GLN A 90 -13.89 11.95 -2.64
CA GLN A 90 -12.93 12.99 -2.32
C GLN A 90 -11.90 12.49 -1.31
N GLU A 91 -10.70 13.08 -1.38
CA GLU A 91 -9.66 12.86 -0.38
C GLU A 91 -10.15 13.32 0.99
N GLN A 92 -9.94 12.49 2.00
CA GLN A 92 -10.31 12.78 3.38
C GLN A 92 -9.04 12.81 4.25
N SER A 93 -8.95 13.81 5.12
CA SER A 93 -7.80 13.98 6.01
C SER A 93 -8.27 14.26 7.43
N ILE A 94 -7.66 13.57 8.40
CA ILE A 94 -7.89 13.79 9.83
C ILE A 94 -6.54 13.91 10.53
N SER A 95 -6.52 14.62 11.65
CA SER A 95 -5.43 14.56 12.61
C SER A 95 -5.84 13.66 13.75
N LEU A 96 -5.12 12.55 13.91
CA LEU A 96 -5.38 11.53 14.91
C LEU A 96 -4.14 11.35 15.79
N GLU A 97 -4.32 11.35 17.11
CA GLU A 97 -3.25 10.99 18.04
C GLU A 97 -3.26 9.48 18.29
N ILE A 98 -2.24 8.77 17.80
CA ILE A 98 -2.14 7.32 18.00
C ILE A 98 -1.40 7.06 19.32
N PRO A 99 -2.08 6.56 20.36
CA PRO A 99 -1.42 6.25 21.62
C PRO A 99 -0.42 5.11 21.39
N ARG A 100 0.86 5.36 21.67
CA ARG A 100 1.86 4.29 21.70
C ARG A 100 1.48 3.31 22.79
N GLN A 101 1.08 2.09 22.42
CA GLN A 101 0.98 0.98 23.37
C GLN A 101 2.39 0.61 23.86
N GLN A 102 2.92 1.41 24.79
CA GLN A 102 4.08 1.01 25.57
C GLN A 102 3.62 -0.15 26.44
N ARG A 103 4.15 -1.33 26.11
CA ARG A 103 4.06 -2.54 26.92
C ARG A 103 4.62 -2.19 28.30
N PHE A 104 3.75 -1.97 29.27
CA PHE A 104 4.15 -1.92 30.67
C PHE A 104 4.81 -3.26 30.99
N ILE A 105 6.11 -3.22 31.31
CA ILE A 105 6.85 -4.32 31.93
C ILE A 105 6.74 -4.13 33.44
#